data_AF-A0A5P9NKG4-F1
#
_entry.id   AF-A0A5P9NKG4-F1
#
_cell.length_a   1.000
_cell.length_b   1.000
_cell.length_c   1.000
_cell.angle_alpha   90.00
_cell.angle_beta   90.00
_cell.angle_gamma   90.00
#
_symmetry.space_group_name_H-M   'P 1'
#
loop_
_entity.id
_entity.type
_entity.pdbx_description
1 polymer ?
#
loop_
_entity_poly.entity_id
_entity_poly.type
_entity_poly.pdbx_seq_one_letter_code
_entity_poly.pdbx_strand_id
1 'polypeptide(L)'
;MSAYQIGPILFDVEACEITSEGGTQHLQPQVRSVLLCLARHSGEVVSKERLVDEAWAGRHTSDEAITRCISLLRRHFEACGERHLIETIPKSGYRLIESAEAANDAAPLATGPGLTLDMPGFTAKTAVNVVVTATVAFLLLSGLVIASDFFSLTR
;
A
#
# COMPACT_ATOMS: atom_id res chain seq x y z
N MET A 1 -0.40 10.55 7.73
CA MET A 1 -0.91 9.85 6.54
C MET A 1 -0.34 8.45 6.60
N SER A 2 -1.14 7.51 7.09
CA SER A 2 -0.64 6.20 7.53
C SER A 2 -0.88 5.11 6.49
N ALA A 3 -1.63 5.40 5.42
CA ALA A 3 -1.85 4.48 4.30
C ALA A 3 -1.86 5.18 2.92
N TYR A 4 -1.51 4.43 1.88
CA TYR A 4 -1.54 4.83 0.47
C TYR A 4 -2.29 3.79 -0.36
N GLN A 5 -3.16 4.24 -1.28
CA GLN A 5 -3.76 3.40 -2.30
C GLN A 5 -2.87 3.42 -3.55
N ILE A 6 -2.38 2.25 -3.97
CA ILE A 6 -1.53 2.05 -5.15
C ILE A 6 -2.23 1.07 -6.07
N GLY A 7 -3.02 1.59 -7.03
CA GLY A 7 -3.91 0.75 -7.83
C GLY A 7 -4.85 -0.07 -6.93
N PRO A 8 -4.87 -1.41 -7.01
CA PRO A 8 -5.68 -2.27 -6.13
C PRO A 8 -5.00 -2.65 -4.80
N ILE A 9 -3.76 -2.20 -4.56
CA ILE A 9 -3.04 -2.44 -3.30
C ILE A 9 -3.28 -1.29 -2.32
N LEU A 10 -3.68 -1.63 -1.10
CA LEU A 10 -3.61 -0.74 0.06
C LEU A 10 -2.27 -0.96 0.76
N PHE A 11 -1.46 0.09 0.85
CA PHE A 11 -0.17 0.09 1.55
C PHE A 11 -0.31 0.80 2.89
N ASP A 12 -0.22 0.06 4.00
CA ASP A 12 -0.20 0.61 5.36
C ASP A 12 1.24 0.78 5.85
N VAL A 13 1.61 2.03 6.12
CA VAL A 13 2.96 2.44 6.50
C VAL A 13 3.26 2.05 7.95
N GLU A 14 2.27 2.13 8.84
CA GLU A 14 2.44 1.87 10.27
C GLU A 14 2.46 0.36 10.55
N ALA A 15 1.53 -0.38 9.93
CA ALA A 15 1.49 -1.84 10.02
C ALA A 15 2.65 -2.51 9.25
N CYS A 16 3.33 -1.80 8.36
CA CYS A 16 4.31 -2.35 7.44
C CYS A 16 3.70 -3.44 6.54
N GLU A 17 2.49 -3.21 6.04
CA GLU A 17 1.72 -4.21 5.30
C GLU A 17 1.27 -3.68 3.94
N ILE A 18 1.14 -4.59 2.99
CA ILE A 18 0.36 -4.36 1.77
C ILE A 18 -0.77 -5.36 1.70
N THR A 19 -1.94 -4.89 1.27
CA THR A 19 -3.16 -5.70 1.17
C THR A 19 -3.80 -5.53 -0.19
N SER A 20 -4.21 -6.64 -0.79
CA SER A 20 -5.03 -6.68 -2.00
C SER A 20 -6.07 -7.80 -1.88
N GLU A 21 -6.86 -8.03 -2.93
CA GLU A 21 -7.73 -9.21 -3.03
C GLU A 21 -6.95 -10.54 -2.92
N GLY A 22 -5.68 -10.54 -3.32
CA GLY A 22 -4.77 -11.69 -3.21
C GLY A 22 -4.27 -11.97 -1.79
N GLY A 23 -4.58 -11.10 -0.82
CA GLY A 23 -4.23 -11.23 0.59
C GLY A 23 -3.27 -10.16 1.09
N THR A 24 -2.82 -10.34 2.32
CA THR A 24 -1.92 -9.39 3.02
C THR A 24 -0.49 -9.92 3.04
N GLN A 25 0.47 -9.03 2.76
CA GLN A 25 1.90 -9.30 2.85
C GLN A 25 2.57 -8.33 3.82
N HIS A 26 3.32 -8.87 4.78
CA HIS A 26 4.16 -8.06 5.65
C HIS A 26 5.47 -7.68 4.96
N LEU A 27 5.79 -6.39 5.01
CA LEU A 27 7.03 -5.82 4.51
C LEU A 27 8.06 -5.72 5.62
N GLN A 28 9.32 -5.96 5.28
CA GLN A 28 10.42 -5.61 6.16
C GLN A 28 10.49 -4.08 6.33
N PRO A 29 10.93 -3.54 7.49
CA PRO A 29 10.93 -2.10 7.75
C PRO A 29 11.66 -1.28 6.67
N GLN A 30 12.78 -1.80 6.17
CA GLN A 30 13.56 -1.12 5.12
C GLN A 30 12.85 -1.16 3.77
N VAL A 31 12.21 -2.28 3.45
CA VAL A 31 11.42 -2.48 2.23
C VAL A 31 10.22 -1.52 2.23
N ARG A 32 9.53 -1.40 3.37
CA ARG A 32 8.49 -0.40 3.60
C ARG A 32 9.02 1.02 3.41
N SER A 33 10.18 1.38 3.96
CA SER A 33 10.75 2.73 3.79
C SER A 33 11.03 3.05 2.31
N VAL A 34 11.52 2.08 1.53
CA VAL A 34 11.71 2.23 0.08
C VAL A 34 10.37 2.42 -0.63
N LEU A 35 9.35 1.62 -0.31
CA LEU A 35 8.02 1.77 -0.90
C LEU A 35 7.39 3.13 -0.57
N LEU A 36 7.54 3.61 0.67
CA LEU A 36 7.06 4.92 1.07
C LEU A 36 7.70 6.05 0.25
N CYS A 37 9.02 5.99 0.02
CA CYS A 37 9.70 6.96 -0.84
C CYS A 37 9.15 6.92 -2.27
N LEU A 38 9.01 5.72 -2.85
CA LEU A 38 8.43 5.55 -4.19
C LEU A 38 6.97 6.02 -4.28
N ALA A 39 6.16 5.78 -3.25
CA ALA A 39 4.76 6.21 -3.19
C ALA A 39 4.63 7.73 -3.11
N ARG A 40 5.45 8.40 -2.29
CA ARG A 40 5.49 9.87 -2.21
C ARG A 40 5.86 10.54 -3.53
N HIS A 41 6.61 9.84 -4.38
CA HIS A 41 7.07 10.27 -5.69
C HIS A 41 6.43 9.44 -6.81
N SER A 42 5.19 8.98 -6.63
CA SER A 42 4.53 8.11 -7.60
C SER A 42 4.46 8.76 -8.98
N GLY A 43 4.73 8.00 -10.03
CA GLY A 43 4.82 8.51 -11.40
C GLY A 43 6.13 9.22 -11.75
N GLU A 44 6.95 9.59 -10.77
CA GLU A 44 8.28 10.20 -10.99
C GLU A 44 9.41 9.15 -10.98
N VAL A 45 10.54 9.52 -11.57
CA VAL A 45 11.77 8.73 -11.45
C VAL A 45 12.47 9.12 -10.14
N VAL A 46 12.57 8.16 -9.23
CA VAL A 46 13.27 8.27 -7.96
C VAL A 46 14.69 7.74 -8.13
N SER A 47 15.68 8.61 -7.93
CA SER A 47 17.09 8.25 -8.06
C SER A 47 17.57 7.37 -6.90
N LYS A 48 18.70 6.70 -7.08
CA LYS A 48 19.31 5.91 -6.01
C LYS A 48 19.68 6.79 -4.82
N GLU A 49 20.23 7.96 -5.08
CA GLU A 49 20.62 8.93 -4.06
C GLU A 49 19.42 9.35 -3.22
N ARG A 50 18.28 9.68 -3.85
CA ARG A 50 17.05 10.00 -3.13
C ARG A 50 16.54 8.82 -2.30
N LEU A 51 16.61 7.60 -2.83
CA LEU A 51 16.25 6.41 -2.05
C LEU A 51 17.14 6.26 -0.82
N VAL A 52 18.45 6.50 -0.92
CA VAL A 52 19.36 6.49 0.23
C VAL A 52 19.00 7.58 1.24
N ASP A 53 18.75 8.80 0.77
CA ASP A 53 18.41 9.93 1.62
C ASP A 53 17.13 9.69 2.41
N GLU A 54 16.05 9.25 1.75
CA GLU A 54 14.75 9.10 2.38
C GLU A 54 14.55 7.76 3.11
N ALA A 55 14.95 6.64 2.50
CA ALA A 55 14.68 5.33 3.08
C ALA A 55 15.77 4.90 4.08
N TRP A 56 17.01 5.38 3.95
CA TRP A 56 18.11 5.10 4.87
C TRP A 56 18.49 6.29 5.76
N ALA A 57 17.77 7.41 5.67
CA ALA A 57 18.06 8.67 6.38
C ALA A 57 19.49 9.18 6.10
N GLY A 58 19.92 9.12 4.83
CA GLY A 58 21.24 9.55 4.39
C GLY A 58 22.40 8.66 4.85
N ARG A 59 22.12 7.51 5.48
CA ARG A 59 23.16 6.54 5.83
C ARG A 59 23.65 5.85 4.57
N HIS A 60 24.97 5.82 4.39
CA HIS A 60 25.61 5.11 3.28
C HIS A 60 25.13 3.64 3.25
N THR A 61 24.61 3.24 2.10
CA THR A 61 24.16 1.87 1.80
C THR A 61 24.68 1.47 0.43
N SER A 62 24.71 0.18 0.13
CA SER A 62 25.15 -0.32 -1.17
C SER A 62 24.02 -0.33 -2.20
N ASP A 63 24.37 -0.17 -3.48
CA ASP A 63 23.47 -0.38 -4.61
C ASP A 63 22.79 -1.76 -4.58
N GLU A 64 23.50 -2.77 -4.06
CA GLU A 64 22.98 -4.12 -3.88
C GLU A 64 21.84 -4.16 -2.85
N ALA A 65 21.95 -3.40 -1.75
CA ALA A 65 20.88 -3.30 -0.76
C ALA A 65 19.62 -2.66 -1.35
N ILE A 66 19.76 -1.62 -2.17
CA ILE A 66 18.65 -0.99 -2.91
C ILE A 66 18.02 -2.02 -3.86
N THR A 67 18.84 -2.68 -4.67
CA THR A 67 18.38 -3.69 -5.66
C THR A 67 17.67 -4.86 -4.99
N ARG A 68 18.14 -5.30 -3.81
CA ARG A 68 17.48 -6.32 -3.00
C ARG A 68 16.12 -5.86 -2.49
N CYS A 69 16.01 -4.63 -1.98
CA CYS A 69 14.73 -4.08 -1.54
C CYS A 69 13.72 -4.00 -2.70
N ILE A 70 14.15 -3.53 -3.87
CA ILE A 70 13.30 -3.47 -5.07
C ILE A 70 12.86 -4.88 -5.51
N SER A 71 13.77 -5.86 -5.47
CA SER A 71 13.44 -7.26 -5.78
C SER A 71 12.42 -7.85 -4.80
N LEU A 72 12.54 -7.53 -3.50
CA LEU A 72 11.58 -7.94 -2.50
C LEU A 72 10.21 -7.29 -2.71
N LEU A 73 10.16 -5.99 -3.01
CA LEU A 73 8.90 -5.30 -3.33
C LEU A 73 8.17 -5.95 -4.49
N ARG A 74 8.88 -6.26 -5.58
CA ARG A 74 8.29 -6.96 -6.74
C ARG A 74 7.68 -8.30 -6.34
N ARG A 75 8.37 -9.08 -5.52
CA ARG A 75 7.85 -10.37 -5.01
C ARG A 75 6.62 -10.21 -4.12
N HIS A 76 6.59 -9.18 -3.26
CA HIS A 76 5.44 -8.89 -2.42
C HIS A 76 4.22 -8.48 -3.27
N PHE A 77 4.42 -7.63 -4.27
CA PHE A 77 3.35 -7.28 -5.21
C PHE A 77 2.85 -8.49 -5.99
N GLU A 78 3.76 -9.32 -6.49
CA GLU A 78 3.39 -10.55 -7.21
C GLU A 78 2.58 -11.51 -6.32
N ALA A 79 2.93 -11.64 -5.04
CA ALA A 79 2.17 -12.43 -4.08
C ALA A 79 0.78 -11.84 -3.78
N CYS A 80 0.63 -10.51 -3.88
CA CYS A 80 -0.65 -9.81 -3.85
C CYS A 80 -1.41 -9.83 -5.19
N GLY A 81 -0.91 -10.55 -6.22
CA GLY A 81 -1.54 -10.62 -7.54
C GLY A 81 -1.20 -9.49 -8.50
N GLU A 82 -0.41 -8.50 -8.05
CA GLU A 82 -0.03 -7.34 -8.86
C GLU A 82 1.36 -7.49 -9.46
N ARG A 83 1.52 -7.11 -10.72
CA ARG A 83 2.79 -7.23 -11.44
C ARG A 83 3.22 -5.90 -12.04
N HIS A 84 4.53 -5.73 -12.18
CA HIS A 84 5.14 -4.60 -12.88
C HIS A 84 4.89 -3.22 -12.26
N LEU A 85 4.44 -3.10 -11.01
CA LEU A 85 4.22 -1.80 -10.37
C LEU A 85 5.49 -0.93 -10.24
N ILE A 86 6.68 -1.55 -10.24
CA ILE A 86 7.97 -0.84 -10.17
C ILE A 86 8.76 -1.04 -11.46
N GLU A 87 8.96 0.04 -12.19
CA GLU A 87 9.82 0.12 -13.36
C GLU A 87 11.25 0.50 -12.97
N THR A 88 12.23 -0.08 -13.68
CA THR A 88 13.63 0.32 -13.56
C THR A 88 14.00 1.19 -14.76
N ILE A 89 14.44 2.42 -14.48
CA ILE A 89 14.92 3.37 -15.49
C ILE A 89 16.45 3.30 -15.52
N PRO A 90 17.06 2.75 -16.59
CA PRO A 90 18.50 2.57 -16.66
C PRO A 90 19.26 3.87 -16.35
N LYS A 91 20.29 3.76 -15.51
CA LYS A 91 21.16 4.88 -15.07
C LYS A 91 20.46 6.02 -14.32
N SER A 92 19.14 5.96 -14.12
CA SER A 92 18.36 7.05 -13.52
C SER A 92 17.75 6.64 -12.19
N GLY A 93 17.20 5.44 -12.07
CA GLY A 93 16.62 4.95 -10.82
C GLY A 93 15.39 4.09 -11.03
N TYR A 94 14.36 4.31 -10.21
CA TYR A 94 13.15 3.49 -10.15
C TYR A 94 11.91 4.37 -10.18
N ARG A 95 10.82 3.84 -10.73
CA ARG A 95 9.54 4.55 -10.79
C ARG A 95 8.41 3.61 -10.37
N LEU A 96 7.53 4.11 -9.52
CA LEU A 96 6.23 3.49 -9.28
C LEU A 96 5.29 3.90 -10.42
N ILE A 97 4.79 2.92 -11.18
CA ILE A 97 3.98 3.18 -12.39
C ILE A 97 2.59 3.70 -12.01
N GLU A 98 1.98 3.09 -11.01
CA GLU A 98 0.67 3.51 -10.50
C GLU A 98 0.81 4.74 -9.60
N SER A 99 -0.18 5.62 -9.67
CA SER A 99 -0.28 6.75 -8.74
C SER A 99 -0.58 6.24 -7.34
N ALA A 100 0.13 6.77 -6.35
CA ALA A 100 -0.09 6.45 -4.96
C ALA A 100 -0.85 7.60 -4.29
N GLU A 101 -2.15 7.39 -4.06
CA GLU A 101 -2.97 8.38 -3.38
C GLU A 101 -2.95 8.12 -1.88
N ALA A 102 -2.74 9.15 -1.07
CA ALA A 102 -2.87 8.99 0.37
C ALA A 102 -4.31 8.57 0.69
N ALA A 103 -4.48 7.39 1.28
CA ALA A 103 -5.78 6.91 1.73
C ALA A 103 -6.16 7.78 2.94
N ASN A 104 -6.90 8.85 2.66
CA ASN A 104 -7.30 9.78 3.68
C ASN A 104 -8.36 9.09 4.55
N ASP A 105 -8.14 9.00 5.85
CA ASP A 105 -9.20 8.69 6.82
C ASP A 105 -10.23 9.82 6.75
N ALA A 106 -11.16 9.71 5.82
CA ALA A 106 -12.24 10.66 5.68
C ALA A 106 -13.23 10.49 6.83
N ALA A 107 -12.98 11.17 7.96
CA ALA A 107 -14.04 11.69 8.79
C ALA A 107 -14.52 13.03 8.20
N PRO A 108 -15.84 13.30 8.21
CA PRO A 108 -16.49 14.16 7.23
C PRO A 108 -16.24 15.64 7.53
N LEU A 109 -15.63 16.36 6.59
CA LEU A 109 -15.68 17.82 6.62
C LEU A 109 -17.03 18.26 6.07
N ALA A 110 -17.94 18.47 7.04
CA ALA A 110 -18.95 19.50 7.10
C ALA A 110 -19.41 20.11 5.76
N THR A 111 -20.69 19.85 5.45
CA THR A 111 -21.52 20.76 4.67
C THR A 111 -21.49 22.16 5.30
N GLY A 112 -20.69 23.05 4.74
CA GLY A 112 -20.89 24.49 4.87
C GLY A 112 -21.67 24.98 3.65
N PRO A 113 -22.80 25.69 3.79
CA PRO A 113 -23.47 26.30 2.65
C PRO A 113 -22.72 27.55 2.22
N GLY A 114 -22.42 27.64 0.92
CA GLY A 114 -22.23 28.93 0.24
C GLY A 114 -20.79 29.35 -0.03
N LEU A 115 -20.31 29.00 -1.22
CA LEU A 115 -19.82 29.97 -2.21
C LEU A 115 -19.56 29.22 -3.53
N THR A 116 -20.56 29.23 -4.40
CA THR A 116 -20.45 28.79 -5.79
C THR A 116 -19.56 29.77 -6.54
N LEU A 117 -18.33 29.36 -6.86
CA LEU A 117 -17.61 29.89 -8.01
C LEU A 117 -17.87 28.92 -9.17
N ASP A 118 -18.81 29.34 -10.01
CA ASP A 118 -19.18 28.70 -11.26
C ASP A 118 -17.96 28.74 -12.21
N MET A 119 -17.36 27.57 -12.46
CA MET A 119 -16.39 27.38 -13.55
C MET A 119 -16.86 26.19 -14.40
N PRO A 120 -17.14 26.39 -15.70
CA PRO A 120 -17.59 25.31 -16.56
C PRO A 120 -16.38 24.49 -17.05
N GLY A 121 -16.45 23.15 -16.93
CA GLY A 121 -15.71 22.28 -17.84
C GLY A 121 -14.96 21.06 -17.30
N PHE A 122 -14.97 20.76 -16.00
CA PHE A 122 -14.33 19.53 -15.51
C PHE A 122 -15.40 18.51 -15.09
N THR A 123 -15.76 17.61 -16.01
CA THR A 123 -16.59 16.44 -15.70
C THR A 123 -15.76 15.45 -14.89
N ALA A 124 -15.65 15.70 -13.58
CA ALA A 124 -15.18 14.72 -12.61
C ALA A 124 -16.19 13.55 -12.62
N LYS A 125 -15.78 12.43 -13.19
CA LYS A 125 -16.52 11.17 -13.19
C LYS A 125 -16.64 10.71 -11.74
N THR A 126 -17.74 11.12 -11.13
CA THR A 126 -18.07 10.91 -9.73
C THR A 126 -18.61 9.50 -9.55
N ALA A 127 -18.01 8.81 -8.57
CA ALA A 127 -18.57 7.75 -7.73
C ALA A 127 -19.15 6.48 -8.38
N VAL A 128 -18.80 5.35 -7.78
CA VAL A 128 -19.71 4.37 -7.14
C VAL A 128 -19.05 3.00 -7.20
N ASN A 129 -18.38 2.63 -6.11
CA ASN A 129 -18.63 1.38 -5.38
C ASN A 129 -17.81 1.33 -4.10
N VAL A 130 -18.27 2.11 -3.11
CA VAL A 130 -18.01 1.88 -1.69
C VAL A 130 -18.97 0.77 -1.26
N VAL A 131 -18.62 -0.49 -1.51
CA VAL A 131 -19.35 -1.64 -0.95
C VAL A 131 -18.37 -2.79 -0.67
N VAL A 132 -17.50 -2.63 0.33
CA VAL A 132 -17.06 -3.78 1.15
C VAL A 132 -16.93 -3.29 2.59
N THR A 133 -18.07 -2.86 3.14
CA THR A 133 -18.20 -2.62 4.57
C THR A 133 -18.07 -3.95 5.32
N ALA A 134 -16.97 -4.09 6.06
CA ALA A 134 -16.91 -4.69 7.39
C ALA A 134 -17.78 -5.94 7.66
N THR A 135 -17.26 -7.14 7.43
CA THR A 135 -17.86 -8.39 7.98
C THR A 135 -16.87 -9.42 8.55
N VAL A 136 -15.55 -9.19 8.52
CA VAL A 136 -14.58 -10.20 8.99
C VAL A 136 -14.17 -10.02 10.47
N ALA A 137 -14.91 -9.22 11.24
CA ALA A 137 -14.72 -9.14 12.71
C ALA A 137 -15.67 -10.06 13.50
N PHE A 138 -16.67 -10.71 12.87
CA PHE A 138 -17.70 -11.47 13.59
C PHE A 138 -17.57 -13.01 13.48
N LEU A 139 -16.61 -13.54 12.71
CA LEU A 139 -16.38 -14.98 12.57
C LEU A 139 -15.13 -15.50 13.31
N LEU A 140 -14.59 -14.74 14.27
CA LEU A 140 -13.55 -15.22 15.19
C LEU A 140 -14.09 -15.85 16.47
N LEU A 141 -15.41 -15.92 16.66
CA LEU A 141 -16.04 -16.53 17.85
C LEU A 141 -16.59 -17.95 17.63
N SER A 142 -16.67 -18.45 16.39
CA SER A 142 -17.18 -19.80 16.08
C SER A 142 -16.08 -20.82 15.71
N GLY A 143 -14.80 -20.43 15.73
CA GLY A 143 -13.67 -21.33 15.46
C GLY A 143 -13.09 -22.02 16.69
N LEU A 144 -13.50 -21.63 17.90
CA LEU A 144 -12.91 -22.12 19.16
C LEU A 144 -13.58 -23.39 19.73
N VAL A 145 -14.65 -23.91 19.11
CA VAL A 145 -15.41 -25.06 19.65
C VAL A 145 -15.10 -26.39 18.97
N ILE A 146 -14.53 -26.43 17.76
CA ILE A 146 -14.40 -27.69 16.99
C ILE A 146 -13.09 -28.46 17.29
N ALA A 147 -12.08 -27.81 17.87
CA ALA A 147 -10.83 -28.49 18.26
C ALA A 147 -10.89 -29.16 19.65
N SER A 148 -11.93 -28.89 20.47
CA SER A 148 -12.03 -29.44 21.83
C SER A 148 -12.75 -30.80 21.90
N ASP A 149 -13.59 -31.15 20.93
CA ASP A 149 -14.39 -32.38 21.00
C ASP A 149 -13.73 -33.61 20.34
N PHE A 150 -12.78 -33.42 19.43
CA PHE A 150 -12.21 -34.56 18.69
C PHE A 150 -11.11 -35.33 19.43
N PHE A 151 -10.50 -34.74 20.47
CA PHE A 151 -9.38 -35.33 21.19
C PHE A 151 -9.79 -36.16 22.43
N SER A 152 -11.08 -36.15 22.80
CA SER A 152 -11.54 -36.78 24.06
C SER A 152 -12.31 -38.10 23.89
N LEU A 153 -12.41 -38.68 22.69
CA LEU A 153 -13.12 -39.95 22.45
C LEU A 153 -12.27 -41.09 21.86
N THR A 154 -10.94 -40.97 21.84
CA THR A 154 -10.03 -42.08 21.53
C THR A 154 -9.12 -42.38 22.72
N ARG A 155 -9.73 -42.80 23.84
CA ARG A 155 -9.11 -43.69 24.82
C ARG A 155 -10.14 -44.40 25.67
#